data_AF-A0A976KCL7-F1
#
_entry.id   AF-A0A976KCL7-F1
#
_cell.length_a   1.000
_cell.length_b   1.000
_cell.length_c   1.000
_cell.angle_alpha   90.00
_cell.angle_beta   90.00
_cell.angle_gamma   90.00
#
_symmetry.space_group_name_H-M   'P 1'
#
loop_
_entity.id
_entity.type
_entity.pdbx_description
1 polymer ?
#
loop_
_entity_poly.entity_id
_entity_poly.type
_entity_poly.pdbx_seq_one_letter_code
_entity_poly.pdbx_strand_id
1 'polypeptide(L)'
;MRSENEAAGLRAGRPTVYRNQFVAAVVCAALGPACSGPAPVPPADETSREATTFEWRRLDPPASDRSLAPNLAIAGSQVVHTWLERYDGGEGVDTHRLLFSRLTDTWTKPVVIAEGDDFFANWADLPAVVAAADGSLTAHWLAKTSEETYAYSIFLARSTDGGLSWTPLGRLNDDDTPTEHGFVSYIADGDGVRAFWLDGRGMAEGGPMSLRTALIGSRVGADEVLDERVCECCSTGSAMTSAGPVVVSRDRSESETRDISIVLRADGGWGRPRVIHQDGWQIDGCPVNGPEIAAAGDVVAVAWFTAANAEPKVQVAFSHDAGLSFGRPVLIDGGGPLGRVDIVLDGREAVVSWLAFGAEMGEVRLRRIAADGTSGPPVTVARTAASRAAGFPRLVRNGDLLYLAWVDVGDEGTSNIRLREIPVASVPNS
;
A
#
# COMPACT_ATOMS: atom_id res chain seq x y z
N MET A 1 7.97 -34.81 -4.02
CA MET A 1 7.74 -35.22 -5.43
C MET A 1 6.47 -34.50 -5.88
N ARG A 2 6.50 -33.86 -7.05
CA ARG A 2 5.65 -32.74 -7.51
C ARG A 2 4.11 -32.97 -7.41
N SER A 3 3.39 -31.92 -7.03
CA SER A 3 1.99 -31.63 -7.39
C SER A 3 1.82 -30.09 -7.29
N GLU A 4 2.00 -29.35 -8.39
CA GLU A 4 0.95 -28.87 -9.31
C GLU A 4 -0.13 -28.04 -8.60
N ASN A 5 0.02 -26.71 -8.69
CA ASN A 5 -0.96 -25.74 -8.27
C ASN A 5 -1.00 -24.63 -9.35
N GLU A 6 -1.81 -24.84 -10.38
CA GLU A 6 -2.24 -23.81 -11.33
C GLU A 6 -3.64 -24.17 -11.84
N ALA A 7 -4.49 -23.12 -11.92
CA ALA A 7 -5.74 -22.98 -12.67
C ALA A 7 -7.03 -22.89 -11.83
N ALA A 8 -7.39 -21.65 -11.48
CA ALA A 8 -8.79 -21.21 -11.42
C ALA A 8 -8.95 -20.00 -12.35
N GLY A 9 -9.27 -20.30 -13.62
CA GLY A 9 -9.54 -19.33 -14.66
C GLY A 9 -10.95 -18.74 -14.53
N LEU A 10 -11.02 -17.43 -14.71
CA LEU A 10 -12.23 -16.62 -14.81
C LEU A 10 -13.21 -17.17 -15.87
N ARG A 11 -14.51 -17.18 -15.54
CA ARG A 11 -15.59 -17.21 -16.53
C ARG A 11 -16.35 -15.88 -16.48
N ALA A 12 -16.06 -15.01 -17.43
CA ALA A 12 -16.94 -13.93 -17.86
C ALA A 12 -17.27 -14.10 -19.35
N GLY A 13 -18.50 -13.73 -19.71
CA GLY A 13 -19.14 -13.60 -21.04
C GLY A 13 -18.44 -14.10 -22.31
N ARG A 14 -19.16 -14.90 -23.11
CA ARG A 14 -18.81 -15.32 -24.49
C ARG A 14 -18.46 -14.12 -25.40
N PRO A 15 -17.37 -14.17 -26.20
CA PRO A 15 -17.14 -13.24 -27.30
C PRO A 15 -17.55 -13.83 -28.66
N THR A 16 -18.09 -12.95 -29.51
CA THR A 16 -18.37 -13.20 -30.93
C THR A 16 -17.06 -13.28 -31.73
N VAL A 17 -16.94 -14.30 -32.57
CA VAL A 17 -15.73 -14.64 -33.34
C VAL A 17 -15.54 -13.68 -34.53
N TYR A 18 -14.36 -13.07 -34.65
CA TYR A 18 -13.76 -12.68 -35.93
C TYR A 18 -12.35 -13.27 -36.04
N ARG A 19 -12.15 -14.04 -37.11
CA ARG A 19 -10.98 -14.90 -37.36
C ARG A 19 -10.16 -14.23 -38.45
N ASN A 20 -8.94 -13.78 -38.15
CA ASN A 20 -7.95 -13.41 -39.17
C ASN A 20 -6.67 -14.20 -38.95
N GLN A 21 -6.38 -15.09 -39.90
CA GLN A 21 -5.15 -15.87 -39.99
C GLN A 21 -4.11 -15.04 -40.74
N PHE A 22 -2.91 -14.89 -40.17
CA PHE A 22 -1.72 -14.53 -40.94
C PHE A 22 -0.70 -15.66 -40.86
N VAL A 23 -0.46 -16.28 -42.01
CA VAL A 23 0.62 -17.25 -42.25
C VAL A 23 1.84 -16.44 -42.69
N ALA A 24 2.95 -16.57 -41.96
CA ALA A 24 4.23 -16.00 -42.37
C ALA A 24 4.90 -16.91 -43.41
N ALA A 25 5.13 -16.40 -44.61
CA ALA A 25 5.95 -17.05 -45.63
C ALA A 25 7.37 -16.47 -45.59
N VAL A 26 8.35 -17.35 -45.45
CA VAL A 26 9.78 -17.06 -45.58
C VAL A 26 10.13 -17.01 -47.07
N VAL A 27 10.75 -15.91 -47.51
CA VAL A 27 11.43 -15.85 -48.82
C VAL A 27 12.81 -15.25 -48.62
N CYS A 28 13.84 -16.07 -48.85
CA CYS A 28 15.22 -15.64 -49.05
C CYS A 28 15.40 -15.16 -50.50
N ALA A 29 15.99 -13.99 -50.70
CA ALA A 29 16.64 -13.62 -51.96
C ALA A 29 17.85 -12.72 -51.68
N ALA A 30 18.92 -12.93 -52.46
CA ALA A 30 20.28 -12.48 -52.20
C ALA A 30 20.71 -11.27 -53.08
N LEU A 31 21.57 -10.43 -52.49
CA LEU A 31 22.68 -9.61 -53.04
C LEU A 31 22.42 -8.39 -53.96
N GLY A 32 22.98 -7.24 -53.54
CA GLY A 32 23.38 -6.10 -54.38
C GLY A 32 23.53 -4.77 -53.59
N PRO A 33 24.67 -4.01 -53.66
CA PRO A 33 25.08 -3.11 -52.58
C PRO A 33 24.91 -1.59 -52.84
N ALA A 34 25.13 -0.84 -51.76
CA ALA A 34 25.46 0.60 -51.63
C ALA A 34 24.31 1.58 -51.32
N CYS A 35 24.28 2.09 -50.08
CA CYS A 35 24.44 3.52 -49.77
C CYS A 35 24.71 3.72 -48.27
N SER A 36 25.62 4.66 -48.00
CA SER A 36 26.19 5.12 -46.72
C SER A 36 25.20 5.39 -45.59
N GLY A 37 25.44 4.78 -44.42
CA GLY A 37 24.78 5.13 -43.16
C GLY A 37 25.41 6.35 -42.45
N PRO A 38 24.68 7.01 -41.53
CA PRO A 38 25.19 8.15 -40.78
C PRO A 38 26.27 7.75 -39.77
N ALA A 39 27.15 8.70 -39.45
CA ALA A 39 28.31 8.51 -38.58
C ALA A 39 27.94 8.05 -37.15
N PRO A 40 28.83 7.32 -36.45
CA PRO A 40 28.57 6.86 -35.09
C PRO A 40 28.44 8.04 -34.13
N VAL A 41 27.41 8.01 -33.29
CA VAL A 41 27.30 8.87 -32.10
C VAL A 41 28.43 8.47 -31.14
N PRO A 42 29.25 9.41 -30.64
CA PRO A 42 30.30 9.07 -29.67
C PRO A 42 29.66 8.51 -28.39
N PRO A 43 30.28 7.52 -27.73
CA PRO A 43 29.76 6.99 -26.48
C PRO A 43 29.64 8.12 -25.45
N ALA A 44 28.51 8.16 -24.76
CA ALA A 44 28.34 9.03 -23.61
C ALA A 44 29.46 8.74 -22.60
N ASP A 45 30.04 9.80 -22.06
CA ASP A 45 31.09 9.74 -21.06
C ASP A 45 30.52 9.05 -19.81
N GLU A 46 30.81 7.74 -19.66
CA GLU A 46 30.56 6.97 -18.45
C GLU A 46 31.57 7.41 -17.38
N THR A 47 31.48 8.66 -16.93
CA THR A 47 32.01 9.02 -15.62
C THR A 47 31.14 8.29 -14.61
N SER A 48 31.64 7.15 -14.14
CA SER A 48 31.13 6.37 -13.02
C SER A 48 30.73 7.29 -11.87
N ARG A 49 29.43 7.52 -11.72
CA ARG A 49 28.88 8.00 -10.45
C ARG A 49 29.16 6.90 -9.44
N GLU A 50 30.13 7.12 -8.55
CA GLU A 50 30.31 6.26 -7.37
C GLU A 50 28.94 6.10 -6.72
N ALA A 51 28.43 4.87 -6.69
CA ALA A 51 27.18 4.57 -6.02
C ALA A 51 27.38 4.88 -4.53
N THR A 52 26.73 5.93 -4.03
CA THR A 52 26.76 6.26 -2.61
C THR A 52 26.15 5.08 -1.84
N THR A 53 26.99 4.29 -1.18
CA THR A 53 26.53 3.19 -0.32
C THR A 53 26.17 3.74 1.03
N PHE A 54 24.87 3.79 1.33
CA PHE A 54 24.38 4.19 2.65
C PHE A 54 24.45 2.99 3.60
N GLU A 55 25.26 3.08 4.65
CA GLU A 55 25.27 2.08 5.73
C GLU A 55 24.17 2.39 6.76
N TRP A 56 22.92 2.15 6.37
CA TRP A 56 21.79 2.28 7.29
C TRP A 56 21.67 1.07 8.22
N ARG A 57 21.27 1.32 9.48
CA ARG A 57 21.17 0.29 10.51
C ARG A 57 20.13 -0.74 10.13
N ARG A 58 20.55 -2.01 10.03
CA ARG A 58 19.63 -3.15 9.94
C ARG A 58 18.98 -3.38 11.29
N LEU A 59 17.66 -3.54 11.30
CA LEU A 59 16.92 -3.97 12.47
C LEU A 59 16.32 -5.33 12.15
N ASP A 60 16.81 -6.40 12.78
CA ASP A 60 16.24 -7.72 12.59
C ASP A 60 14.84 -7.76 13.22
N PRO A 61 13.77 -7.93 12.42
CA PRO A 61 12.42 -8.03 12.97
C PRO A 61 12.30 -9.35 13.73
N PRO A 62 11.43 -9.43 14.75
CA PRO A 62 11.21 -10.66 15.51
C PRO A 62 10.30 -11.65 14.76
N ALA A 63 10.25 -11.55 13.43
CA ALA A 63 9.41 -12.34 12.54
C ALA A 63 10.15 -13.60 12.06
N SER A 64 9.44 -14.72 11.97
CA SER A 64 9.98 -15.96 11.41
C SER A 64 10.15 -15.88 9.89
N ASP A 65 10.83 -16.87 9.33
CA ASP A 65 10.78 -17.14 7.89
C ASP A 65 9.33 -17.40 7.46
N ARG A 66 9.04 -17.12 6.17
CA ARG A 66 7.68 -17.22 5.58
C ARG A 66 6.66 -16.28 6.23
N SER A 67 7.14 -15.18 6.80
CA SER A 67 6.31 -14.07 7.26
C SER A 67 5.90 -13.17 6.09
N LEU A 68 4.77 -12.48 6.24
CA LEU A 68 4.26 -11.54 5.23
C LEU A 68 3.45 -10.41 5.86
N ALA A 69 3.01 -9.48 5.02
CA ALA A 69 2.20 -8.32 5.39
C ALA A 69 2.76 -7.53 6.60
N PRO A 70 4.04 -7.09 6.56
CA PRO A 70 4.57 -6.23 7.59
C PRO A 70 3.81 -4.91 7.63
N ASN A 71 3.46 -4.43 8.81
CA ASN A 71 2.96 -3.08 9.03
C ASN A 71 3.74 -2.41 10.19
N LEU A 72 3.84 -1.08 10.12
CA LEU A 72 4.51 -0.26 11.11
C LEU A 72 3.60 0.89 11.50
N ALA A 73 3.58 1.23 12.78
CA ALA A 73 2.86 2.38 13.29
C ALA A 73 3.63 3.03 14.45
N ILE A 74 3.24 4.26 14.81
CA ILE A 74 3.74 4.95 15.99
C ILE A 74 2.70 4.82 17.11
N ALA A 75 3.12 4.31 18.26
CA ALA A 75 2.34 4.24 19.49
C ALA A 75 3.06 5.00 20.60
N GLY A 76 2.58 6.20 20.91
CA GLY A 76 3.29 7.14 21.79
C GLY A 76 4.63 7.54 21.16
N SER A 77 5.73 7.25 21.84
CA SER A 77 7.10 7.51 21.33
C SER A 77 7.77 6.30 20.70
N GLN A 78 7.06 5.19 20.52
CA GLN A 78 7.62 3.92 20.07
C GLN A 78 7.11 3.51 18.70
N VAL A 79 7.97 2.87 17.93
CA VAL A 79 7.57 2.14 16.73
C VAL A 79 6.97 0.80 17.16
N VAL A 80 5.83 0.43 16.58
CA VAL A 80 5.23 -0.88 16.74
C VAL A 80 5.17 -1.58 15.40
N HIS A 81 5.27 -2.91 15.42
CA HIS A 81 5.30 -3.75 14.24
C HIS A 81 4.25 -4.83 14.35
N THR A 82 3.50 -5.04 13.27
CA THR A 82 2.59 -6.17 13.11
C THR A 82 2.89 -6.94 11.84
N TRP A 83 2.66 -8.24 11.85
CA TRP A 83 2.88 -9.10 10.69
C TRP A 83 2.08 -10.41 10.81
N LEU A 84 1.97 -11.12 9.69
CA LEU A 84 1.39 -12.47 9.65
C LEU A 84 2.49 -13.53 9.62
N GLU A 85 2.25 -14.62 10.35
CA GLU A 85 3.01 -15.86 10.24
C GLU A 85 2.08 -17.04 10.02
N ARG A 86 2.57 -18.04 9.29
CA ARG A 86 1.97 -19.37 9.25
C ARG A 86 2.45 -20.19 10.43
N TYR A 87 1.57 -20.98 11.02
CA TYR A 87 1.92 -22.00 12.01
C TYR A 87 1.49 -23.39 11.52
N ASP A 88 1.92 -24.45 12.22
CA ASP A 88 1.51 -25.81 11.90
C ASP A 88 0.15 -26.10 12.55
N GLY A 89 -0.91 -26.09 11.74
CA GLY A 89 -2.26 -26.46 12.13
C GLY A 89 -2.62 -27.92 11.84
N GLY A 90 -1.66 -28.73 11.36
CA GLY A 90 -1.90 -30.07 10.83
C GLY A 90 -1.96 -30.12 9.31
N GLU A 91 -1.98 -31.34 8.77
CA GLU A 91 -1.88 -31.57 7.33
C GLU A 91 -3.04 -30.93 6.55
N GLY A 92 -2.70 -30.05 5.60
CA GLY A 92 -3.66 -29.42 4.68
C GLY A 92 -4.43 -28.23 5.26
N VAL A 93 -4.18 -27.81 6.49
CA VAL A 93 -4.84 -26.66 7.12
C VAL A 93 -3.99 -25.40 6.90
N ASP A 94 -4.59 -24.36 6.32
CA ASP A 94 -3.92 -23.08 6.11
C ASP A 94 -4.13 -22.14 7.29
N THR A 95 -3.23 -22.23 8.28
CA THR A 95 -3.34 -21.46 9.52
C THR A 95 -2.42 -20.26 9.58
N HIS A 96 -2.94 -19.12 10.04
CA HIS A 96 -2.18 -17.88 10.22
C HIS A 96 -2.39 -17.28 11.62
N ARG A 97 -1.40 -16.51 12.07
CA ARG A 97 -1.50 -15.68 13.27
C ARG A 97 -1.04 -14.26 12.97
N LEU A 98 -1.73 -13.28 13.55
CA LEU A 98 -1.32 -11.89 13.60
C LEU A 98 -0.49 -11.66 14.85
N LEU A 99 0.72 -11.15 14.66
CA LEU A 99 1.69 -10.88 15.72
C LEU A 99 1.92 -9.38 15.90
N PHE A 100 2.35 -9.02 17.11
CA PHE A 100 2.68 -7.66 17.52
C PHE A 100 4.01 -7.60 18.27
N SER A 101 4.80 -6.58 18.02
CA SER A 101 6.00 -6.25 18.81
C SER A 101 6.24 -4.75 18.87
N ARG A 102 6.92 -4.28 19.93
CA ARG A 102 7.31 -2.88 20.13
C ARG A 102 8.81 -2.75 20.02
N LEU A 103 9.26 -1.66 19.41
CA LEU A 103 10.65 -1.27 19.43
C LEU A 103 10.93 -0.44 20.69
N THR A 104 11.84 -0.96 21.53
CA THR A 104 12.49 -0.22 22.61
C THR A 104 13.91 0.11 22.15
N ASP A 105 14.93 -0.44 22.81
CA ASP A 105 16.28 -0.55 22.24
C ASP A 105 16.36 -1.72 21.24
N THR A 106 15.58 -2.77 21.51
CA THR A 106 15.34 -3.94 20.66
C THR A 106 13.85 -4.24 20.60
N TRP A 107 13.46 -5.14 19.69
CA TRP A 107 12.10 -5.64 19.60
C TRP A 107 11.72 -6.46 20.85
N THR A 108 10.55 -6.19 21.40
CA THR A 108 9.97 -7.03 22.46
C THR A 108 9.63 -8.42 21.91
N LYS A 109 9.49 -9.40 22.80
CA LYS A 109 8.96 -10.71 22.41
C LYS A 109 7.60 -10.55 21.71
N PRO A 110 7.36 -11.22 20.57
CA PRO A 110 6.08 -11.15 19.87
C PRO A 110 4.90 -11.59 20.76
N VAL A 111 3.79 -10.88 20.63
CA VAL A 111 2.49 -11.20 21.22
C VAL A 111 1.52 -11.57 20.10
N VAL A 112 0.78 -12.67 20.25
CA VAL A 112 -0.27 -13.06 19.30
C VAL A 112 -1.50 -12.20 19.58
N ILE A 113 -2.00 -11.52 18.55
CA ILE A 113 -3.27 -10.77 18.59
C ILE A 113 -4.44 -11.71 18.32
N ALA A 114 -4.33 -12.51 17.26
CA ALA A 114 -5.32 -13.46 16.78
C ALA A 114 -4.65 -14.59 16.00
N GLU A 115 -5.27 -15.77 15.97
CA GLU A 115 -4.82 -16.93 15.19
C GLU A 115 -6.01 -17.79 14.77
N GLY A 116 -5.92 -18.46 13.62
CA GLY A 116 -6.99 -19.28 13.06
C GLY A 116 -6.69 -19.84 11.67
N ASP A 117 -7.60 -20.67 11.16
CA ASP A 117 -7.62 -21.24 9.81
C ASP A 117 -8.55 -20.48 8.84
N ASP A 118 -9.22 -19.44 9.33
CA ASP A 118 -10.16 -18.60 8.60
C ASP A 118 -9.53 -17.32 8.05
N PHE A 119 -8.27 -17.02 8.36
CA PHE A 119 -7.59 -15.81 7.90
C PHE A 119 -7.65 -15.65 6.38
N PHE A 120 -8.00 -14.45 5.92
CA PHE A 120 -7.82 -14.03 4.54
C PHE A 120 -6.43 -13.38 4.36
N ALA A 121 -5.39 -14.21 4.49
CA ALA A 121 -4.00 -13.76 4.36
C ALA A 121 -3.63 -13.50 2.89
N ASN A 122 -3.26 -12.27 2.58
CA ASN A 122 -2.88 -11.88 1.22
C ASN A 122 -1.79 -10.78 1.22
N TRP A 123 -1.27 -10.46 0.04
CA TRP A 123 -0.14 -9.54 -0.13
C TRP A 123 -0.54 -8.05 -0.26
N ALA A 124 -1.84 -7.77 -0.42
CA ALA A 124 -2.36 -6.47 -0.84
C ALA A 124 -3.14 -5.74 0.26
N ASP A 125 -3.85 -6.48 1.11
CA ASP A 125 -4.62 -5.95 2.22
C ASP A 125 -4.01 -6.45 3.54
N LEU A 126 -3.30 -5.55 4.21
CA LEU A 126 -2.37 -5.87 5.28
C LEU A 126 -3.03 -5.60 6.64
N PRO A 127 -2.98 -6.53 7.60
CA PRO A 127 -3.37 -6.23 8.98
C PRO A 127 -2.48 -5.13 9.54
N ALA A 128 -3.07 -4.30 10.39
CA ALA A 128 -2.39 -3.15 10.97
C ALA A 128 -2.87 -2.88 12.40
N VAL A 129 -2.04 -2.16 13.14
CA VAL A 129 -2.38 -1.57 14.44
C VAL A 129 -2.33 -0.06 14.36
N VAL A 130 -3.28 0.60 14.99
CA VAL A 130 -3.31 2.06 15.19
C VAL A 130 -3.40 2.36 16.68
N ALA A 131 -2.75 3.45 17.11
CA ALA A 131 -2.87 3.98 18.47
C ALA A 131 -3.91 5.10 18.52
N ALA A 132 -4.80 5.05 19.52
CA ALA A 132 -5.66 6.16 19.90
C ALA A 132 -4.89 7.19 20.74
N ALA A 133 -5.48 8.38 20.94
CA ALA A 133 -4.87 9.44 21.75
C ALA A 133 -4.70 9.05 23.24
N ASP A 134 -5.54 8.15 23.76
CA ASP A 134 -5.45 7.61 25.12
C ASP A 134 -4.33 6.54 25.29
N GLY A 135 -3.63 6.21 24.20
CA GLY A 135 -2.57 5.19 24.17
C GLY A 135 -3.09 3.76 24.01
N SER A 136 -4.40 3.54 23.94
CA SER A 136 -4.96 2.24 23.57
C SER A 136 -4.67 1.92 22.10
N LEU A 137 -4.52 0.63 21.80
CA LEU A 137 -4.21 0.13 20.47
C LEU A 137 -5.42 -0.61 19.91
N THR A 138 -5.71 -0.41 18.63
CA THR A 138 -6.69 -1.22 17.89
C THR A 138 -5.98 -1.92 16.75
N ALA A 139 -6.12 -3.23 16.69
CA ALA A 139 -5.63 -4.08 15.62
C ALA A 139 -6.80 -4.49 14.71
N HIS A 140 -6.49 -4.73 13.43
CA HIS A 140 -7.39 -5.45 12.55
C HIS A 140 -6.69 -6.55 11.77
N TRP A 141 -7.50 -7.52 11.35
CA TRP A 141 -7.15 -8.53 10.37
C TRP A 141 -8.39 -8.91 9.56
N LEU A 142 -8.17 -9.67 8.49
CA LEU A 142 -9.23 -10.17 7.63
C LEU A 142 -9.43 -11.65 7.90
N ALA A 143 -10.69 -12.07 8.01
CA ALA A 143 -11.05 -13.48 8.05
C ALA A 143 -12.24 -13.75 7.14
N LYS A 144 -12.20 -14.92 6.50
CA LYS A 144 -13.24 -15.44 5.62
C LYS A 144 -14.51 -15.68 6.42
N THR A 145 -15.63 -15.29 5.85
CA THR A 145 -16.95 -15.45 6.46
C THR A 145 -17.82 -16.46 5.71
N SER A 146 -17.38 -16.92 4.53
CA SER A 146 -17.98 -18.03 3.80
C SER A 146 -16.96 -18.72 2.88
N GLU A 147 -17.42 -19.71 2.11
CA GLU A 147 -16.61 -20.39 1.09
C GLU A 147 -16.46 -19.58 -0.21
N GLU A 148 -17.19 -18.48 -0.38
CA GLU A 148 -17.09 -17.62 -1.55
C GLU A 148 -15.73 -16.90 -1.62
N THR A 149 -15.18 -16.74 -2.82
CA THR A 149 -13.79 -16.31 -3.03
C THR A 149 -13.41 -14.98 -2.35
N TYR A 150 -14.35 -14.04 -2.31
CA TYR A 150 -14.15 -12.69 -1.78
C TYR A 150 -15.01 -12.41 -0.54
N ALA A 151 -15.57 -13.44 0.10
CA ALA A 151 -16.37 -13.26 1.31
C ALA A 151 -15.47 -13.24 2.55
N TYR A 152 -15.06 -12.04 2.95
CA TYR A 152 -14.28 -11.81 4.16
C TYR A 152 -14.69 -10.51 4.84
N SER A 153 -14.48 -10.46 6.15
CA SER A 153 -14.80 -9.32 7.00
C SER A 153 -13.58 -8.83 7.76
N ILE A 154 -13.69 -7.59 8.25
CA ILE A 154 -12.64 -6.92 9.03
C ILE A 154 -12.91 -7.21 10.51
N PHE A 155 -12.04 -7.99 11.14
CA PHE A 155 -12.11 -8.29 12.57
C PHE A 155 -11.19 -7.36 13.35
N LEU A 156 -11.60 -7.02 14.58
CA LEU A 156 -10.94 -6.06 15.44
C LEU A 156 -10.58 -6.67 16.80
N ALA A 157 -9.44 -6.22 17.34
CA ALA A 157 -9.09 -6.41 18.74
C ALA A 157 -8.49 -5.13 19.33
N ARG A 158 -8.73 -4.88 20.61
CA ARG A 158 -8.24 -3.70 21.34
C ARG A 158 -7.33 -4.09 22.48
N SER A 159 -6.28 -3.32 22.68
CA SER A 159 -5.37 -3.40 23.83
C SER A 159 -5.37 -2.09 24.59
N THR A 160 -5.44 -2.17 25.92
CA THR A 160 -5.33 -1.01 26.83
C THR A 160 -4.11 -1.11 27.76
N ASP A 161 -3.25 -2.10 27.55
CA ASP A 161 -2.02 -2.35 28.32
C ASP A 161 -0.76 -2.25 27.45
N GLY A 162 -0.87 -1.54 26.32
CA GLY A 162 0.24 -1.31 25.41
C GLY A 162 0.60 -2.53 24.57
N GLY A 163 -0.38 -3.36 24.21
CA GLY A 163 -0.22 -4.53 23.35
C GLY A 163 0.29 -5.78 24.04
N LEU A 164 0.23 -5.84 25.37
CA LEU A 164 0.57 -7.05 26.15
C LEU A 164 -0.57 -8.07 26.11
N SER A 165 -1.81 -7.59 26.08
CA SER A 165 -3.01 -8.40 25.87
C SER A 165 -3.99 -7.70 24.92
N TRP A 166 -4.82 -8.52 24.25
CA TRP A 166 -5.76 -8.07 23.22
C TRP A 166 -7.15 -8.66 23.50
N THR A 167 -8.17 -7.81 23.49
CA THR A 167 -9.57 -8.19 23.67
C THR A 167 -10.31 -8.03 22.34
N PRO A 168 -10.99 -9.08 21.83
CA PRO A 168 -11.79 -8.96 20.60
C PRO A 168 -12.87 -7.88 20.71
N LEU A 169 -13.03 -7.09 19.64
CA LEU A 169 -14.10 -6.09 19.50
C LEU A 169 -15.20 -6.49 18.51
N GLY A 170 -15.05 -7.64 17.84
CA GLY A 170 -15.97 -8.09 16.78
C GLY A 170 -15.57 -7.56 15.41
N ARG A 171 -16.56 -7.41 14.51
CA ARG A 171 -16.35 -6.91 13.15
C ARG A 171 -16.43 -5.39 13.08
N LEU A 172 -15.70 -4.79 12.16
CA LEU A 172 -15.85 -3.39 11.78
C LEU A 172 -17.10 -3.18 10.92
N ASN A 173 -17.30 -4.02 9.89
CA ASN A 173 -18.50 -3.98 9.07
C ASN A 173 -19.70 -4.60 9.81
N ASP A 174 -20.89 -4.04 9.58
CA ASP A 174 -22.10 -4.31 10.36
C ASP A 174 -23.15 -5.16 9.62
N ASP A 175 -22.78 -5.74 8.48
CA ASP A 175 -23.62 -6.59 7.65
C ASP A 175 -23.07 -8.03 7.55
N ASP A 176 -23.88 -8.93 6.99
CA ASP A 176 -23.54 -10.34 6.80
C ASP A 176 -23.46 -10.73 5.31
N THR A 177 -23.32 -9.77 4.40
CA THR A 177 -23.22 -10.12 2.98
C THR A 177 -21.91 -10.85 2.71
N PRO A 178 -21.90 -11.92 1.88
CA PRO A 178 -20.70 -12.69 1.57
C PRO A 178 -19.84 -11.95 0.54
N THR A 179 -19.45 -10.72 0.85
CA THR A 179 -18.68 -9.83 -0.02
C THR A 179 -17.41 -9.34 0.65
N GLU A 180 -16.61 -8.62 -0.13
CA GLU A 180 -15.33 -8.07 0.28
C GLU A 180 -15.50 -6.89 1.25
N HIS A 181 -14.80 -6.94 2.38
CA HIS A 181 -14.66 -5.83 3.31
C HIS A 181 -13.19 -5.74 3.73
N GLY A 182 -12.51 -4.65 3.38
CA GLY A 182 -11.06 -4.57 3.60
C GLY A 182 -10.43 -3.22 3.25
N PHE A 183 -9.12 -3.24 3.05
CA PHE A 183 -8.27 -2.12 2.63
C PHE A 183 -8.29 -0.95 3.63
N VAL A 184 -8.17 -1.30 4.91
CA VAL A 184 -8.44 -0.40 6.02
C VAL A 184 -7.30 0.59 6.26
N SER A 185 -7.65 1.87 6.41
CA SER A 185 -6.75 2.89 6.98
C SER A 185 -7.35 3.51 8.23
N TYR A 186 -6.49 4.08 9.08
CA TYR A 186 -6.88 4.59 10.38
C TYR A 186 -6.23 5.93 10.72
N ILE A 187 -6.93 6.67 11.58
CA ILE A 187 -6.38 7.81 12.32
C ILE A 187 -6.89 7.79 13.76
N ALA A 188 -6.13 8.35 14.69
CA ALA A 188 -6.67 8.74 16.00
C ALA A 188 -7.73 9.83 15.80
N ASP A 189 -8.90 9.70 16.42
CA ASP A 189 -9.99 10.67 16.36
C ASP A 189 -10.72 10.71 17.71
N GLY A 190 -10.54 11.82 18.44
CA GLY A 190 -10.98 11.95 19.84
C GLY A 190 -10.33 10.90 20.74
N ASP A 191 -11.15 10.25 21.58
CA ASP A 191 -10.72 9.18 22.50
C ASP A 191 -10.65 7.79 21.83
N GLY A 192 -10.86 7.72 20.52
CA GLY A 192 -10.90 6.47 19.75
C GLY A 192 -10.03 6.53 18.51
N VAL A 193 -10.32 5.61 17.58
CA VAL A 193 -9.73 5.60 16.25
C VAL A 193 -10.83 5.58 15.21
N ARG A 194 -10.66 6.37 14.17
CA ARG A 194 -11.54 6.33 13.01
C ARG A 194 -10.95 5.40 11.96
N ALA A 195 -11.78 4.47 11.50
CA ALA A 195 -11.44 3.57 10.41
C ALA A 195 -12.09 4.03 9.11
N PHE A 196 -11.45 3.70 7.99
CA PHE A 196 -11.96 3.85 6.64
C PHE A 196 -11.71 2.56 5.88
N TRP A 197 -12.70 2.03 5.17
CA TRP A 197 -12.57 0.75 4.46
C TRP A 197 -13.37 0.73 3.16
N LEU A 198 -12.99 -0.19 2.28
CA LEU A 198 -13.75 -0.57 1.10
C LEU A 198 -14.80 -1.62 1.49
N ASP A 199 -16.04 -1.36 1.10
CA ASP A 199 -17.21 -2.14 1.49
C ASP A 199 -18.01 -2.62 0.29
N GLY A 200 -18.02 -3.94 0.10
CA GLY A 200 -18.55 -4.62 -1.06
C GLY A 200 -20.04 -4.97 -0.96
N ARG A 201 -20.76 -4.57 0.10
CA ARG A 201 -22.15 -5.00 0.31
C ARG A 201 -23.08 -4.65 -0.86
N GLY A 202 -22.83 -3.53 -1.54
CA GLY A 202 -23.57 -3.13 -2.74
C GLY A 202 -23.33 -4.05 -3.94
N MET A 203 -22.17 -4.72 -4.01
CA MET A 203 -21.80 -5.62 -5.10
C MET A 203 -22.58 -6.93 -5.09
N ALA A 204 -23.11 -7.34 -3.93
CA ALA A 204 -24.01 -8.50 -3.83
C ALA A 204 -25.26 -8.34 -4.71
N GLU A 205 -25.69 -7.09 -4.96
CA GLU A 205 -26.87 -6.74 -5.77
C GLU A 205 -26.48 -6.17 -7.15
N GLY A 206 -25.22 -6.30 -7.55
CA GLY A 206 -24.70 -5.76 -8.82
C GLY A 206 -24.36 -4.26 -8.78
N GLY A 207 -24.35 -3.66 -7.58
CA GLY A 207 -23.88 -2.30 -7.34
C GLY A 207 -22.35 -2.17 -7.25
N PRO A 208 -21.85 -0.95 -7.02
CA PRO A 208 -20.42 -0.68 -6.84
C PRO A 208 -19.88 -1.03 -5.44
N MET A 209 -18.54 -1.05 -5.33
CA MET A 209 -17.82 -0.95 -4.06
C MET A 209 -17.97 0.46 -3.49
N SER A 210 -18.19 0.59 -2.18
CA SER A 210 -18.29 1.89 -1.50
C SER A 210 -17.10 2.14 -0.56
N LEU A 211 -16.82 3.42 -0.26
CA LEU A 211 -15.92 3.83 0.82
C LEU A 211 -16.75 4.18 2.05
N ARG A 212 -16.41 3.61 3.20
CA ARG A 212 -17.14 3.83 4.46
C ARG A 212 -16.22 4.24 5.60
N THR A 213 -16.80 4.77 6.66
CA THR A 213 -16.09 5.10 7.90
C THR A 213 -16.91 4.80 9.14
N ALA A 214 -16.23 4.53 10.26
CA ALA A 214 -16.82 4.41 11.58
C ALA A 214 -15.80 4.85 12.64
N LEU A 215 -16.31 5.36 13.78
CA LEU A 215 -15.49 5.61 14.96
C LEU A 215 -15.47 4.35 15.83
N ILE A 216 -14.27 3.90 16.21
CA ILE A 216 -14.04 2.75 17.08
C ILE A 216 -13.57 3.27 18.43
N GLY A 217 -14.37 3.01 19.47
CA GLY A 217 -14.03 3.30 20.87
C GLY A 217 -13.94 2.00 21.67
N SER A 218 -14.70 1.90 22.76
CA SER A 218 -14.92 0.60 23.45
C SER A 218 -15.80 -0.37 22.66
N ARG A 219 -16.49 0.15 21.65
CA ARG A 219 -17.30 -0.57 20.67
C ARG A 219 -17.18 0.12 19.32
N VAL A 220 -17.53 -0.58 18.25
CA VAL A 220 -17.66 -0.01 16.92
C VAL A 220 -18.92 0.89 16.88
N GLY A 221 -18.76 2.10 16.37
CA GLY A 221 -19.86 3.04 16.13
C GLY A 221 -20.69 2.65 14.90
N ALA A 222 -21.74 3.42 14.62
CA ALA A 222 -22.43 3.30 13.34
C ALA A 222 -21.49 3.71 12.20
N ASP A 223 -21.62 3.06 11.06
CA ASP A 223 -20.86 3.41 9.88
C ASP A 223 -21.57 4.46 9.01
N GLU A 224 -20.80 5.17 8.18
CA GLU A 224 -21.24 6.20 7.26
C GLU A 224 -20.63 5.94 5.87
N VAL A 225 -21.42 6.10 4.81
CA VAL A 225 -20.90 6.07 3.42
C VAL A 225 -20.26 7.41 3.10
N LEU A 226 -19.01 7.38 2.65
CA LEU A 226 -18.25 8.55 2.20
C LEU A 226 -18.27 8.69 0.68
N ASP A 227 -18.24 7.55 -0.02
CA ASP A 227 -18.30 7.47 -1.47
C ASP A 227 -19.07 6.22 -1.88
N GLU A 228 -20.05 6.39 -2.76
CA GLU A 228 -20.89 5.29 -3.25
C GLU A 228 -20.17 4.44 -4.29
N ARG A 229 -19.10 4.93 -4.94
CA ARG A 229 -18.41 4.19 -5.98
C ARG A 229 -16.91 4.46 -5.97
N VAL A 230 -16.14 3.46 -5.55
CA VAL A 230 -14.67 3.53 -5.51
C VAL A 230 -14.04 2.31 -6.16
N CYS A 231 -12.71 2.34 -6.31
CA CYS A 231 -11.97 1.17 -6.76
C CYS A 231 -12.03 0.04 -5.74
N GLU A 232 -12.33 -1.16 -6.22
CA GLU A 232 -12.54 -2.33 -5.38
C GLU A 232 -11.27 -2.87 -4.70
N CYS A 233 -10.06 -2.64 -5.21
CA CYS A 233 -8.88 -3.39 -4.79
C CYS A 233 -7.70 -2.53 -4.31
N CYS A 234 -7.92 -1.25 -4.07
CA CYS A 234 -6.85 -0.30 -3.77
C CYS A 234 -6.91 0.15 -2.32
N SER A 235 -5.78 0.05 -1.61
CA SER A 235 -5.66 0.57 -0.25
C SER A 235 -6.15 2.01 -0.14
N THR A 236 -6.79 2.31 0.99
CA THR A 236 -7.10 3.69 1.37
C THR A 236 -5.95 4.26 2.19
N GLY A 237 -5.81 5.59 2.20
CA GLY A 237 -4.89 6.29 3.09
C GLY A 237 -5.65 7.35 3.88
N SER A 238 -5.31 7.58 5.14
CA SER A 238 -5.96 8.62 5.94
C SER A 238 -4.95 9.36 6.83
N ALA A 239 -5.25 10.63 7.10
CA ALA A 239 -4.41 11.48 7.94
C ALA A 239 -5.25 12.48 8.73
N MET A 240 -4.70 12.97 9.84
CA MET A 240 -5.29 14.07 10.61
C MET A 240 -4.67 15.39 10.16
N THR A 241 -5.50 16.32 9.69
CA THR A 241 -5.09 17.70 9.37
C THR A 241 -5.45 18.65 10.51
N SER A 242 -5.04 19.91 10.41
CA SER A 242 -5.53 21.00 11.27
C SER A 242 -7.05 21.22 11.21
N ALA A 243 -7.69 20.88 10.08
CA ALA A 243 -9.13 21.03 9.87
C ALA A 243 -9.94 19.78 10.24
N GLY A 244 -9.26 18.66 10.48
CA GLY A 244 -9.88 17.39 10.85
C GLY A 244 -9.44 16.20 10.01
N PRO A 245 -10.13 15.05 10.16
CA PRO A 245 -9.91 13.84 9.39
C PRO A 245 -9.99 14.03 7.88
N VAL A 246 -9.04 13.42 7.15
CA VAL A 246 -9.14 13.25 5.70
C VAL A 246 -8.83 11.81 5.31
N VAL A 247 -9.47 11.33 4.24
CA VAL A 247 -9.20 10.03 3.64
C VAL A 247 -9.02 10.19 2.13
N VAL A 248 -8.05 9.46 1.57
CA VAL A 248 -7.80 9.36 0.14
C VAL A 248 -8.04 7.93 -0.33
N SER A 249 -8.58 7.80 -1.53
CA SER A 249 -8.85 6.52 -2.17
C SER A 249 -8.57 6.62 -3.67
N ARG A 250 -8.34 5.48 -4.31
CA ARG A 250 -8.47 5.40 -5.76
C ARG A 250 -9.96 5.28 -6.09
N ASP A 251 -10.44 6.27 -6.84
CA ASP A 251 -11.84 6.36 -7.24
C ASP A 251 -12.13 5.44 -8.43
N ARG A 252 -13.40 5.29 -8.80
CA ARG A 252 -13.86 4.65 -10.02
C ARG A 252 -15.07 5.38 -10.57
N SER A 253 -14.87 6.16 -11.63
CA SER A 253 -15.98 6.73 -12.39
C SER A 253 -16.77 5.68 -13.17
N GLU A 254 -17.94 6.06 -13.70
CA GLU A 254 -18.76 5.21 -14.58
C GLU A 254 -18.05 4.79 -15.87
N SER A 255 -17.06 5.58 -16.30
CA SER A 255 -16.20 5.28 -17.45
C SER A 255 -14.88 4.60 -17.06
N GLU A 256 -14.83 3.95 -15.89
CA GLU A 256 -13.66 3.21 -15.39
C GLU A 256 -12.36 4.05 -15.32
N THR A 257 -12.51 5.38 -15.16
CA THR A 257 -11.39 6.27 -14.81
C THR A 257 -11.13 6.19 -13.32
N ARG A 258 -9.85 5.98 -12.96
CA ARG A 258 -9.42 5.66 -11.60
C ARG A 258 -8.39 6.65 -11.06
N ASP A 259 -8.82 7.91 -11.00
CA ASP A 259 -8.07 9.00 -10.40
C ASP A 259 -8.09 8.91 -8.86
N ILE A 260 -7.26 9.72 -8.20
CA ILE A 260 -7.22 9.77 -6.73
C ILE A 260 -8.20 10.83 -6.23
N SER A 261 -9.08 10.42 -5.31
CA SER A 261 -10.04 11.29 -4.65
C SER A 261 -9.71 11.47 -3.17
N ILE A 262 -10.14 12.60 -2.61
CA ILE A 262 -10.06 12.93 -1.19
C ILE A 262 -11.45 13.25 -0.65
N VAL A 263 -11.75 12.74 0.54
CA VAL A 263 -12.93 13.12 1.35
C VAL A 263 -12.43 13.78 2.63
N LEU A 264 -13.00 14.93 2.96
CA LEU A 264 -12.62 15.73 4.13
C LEU A 264 -13.80 15.82 5.09
N ARG A 265 -13.51 15.78 6.38
CA ARG A 265 -14.47 16.10 7.43
C ARG A 265 -14.27 17.55 7.88
N ALA A 266 -15.36 18.31 7.95
CA ALA A 266 -15.39 19.64 8.54
C ALA A 266 -16.48 19.71 9.63
N ASP A 267 -16.70 20.89 10.23
CA ASP A 267 -17.69 21.09 11.30
C ASP A 267 -19.12 20.64 10.95
N GLY A 268 -19.46 20.62 9.66
CA GLY A 268 -20.75 20.17 9.13
C GLY A 268 -20.85 18.66 8.83
N GLY A 269 -19.80 17.88 9.11
CA GLY A 269 -19.70 16.46 8.77
C GLY A 269 -18.79 16.20 7.57
N TRP A 270 -18.97 15.03 6.95
CA TRP A 270 -18.21 14.62 5.78
C TRP A 270 -18.64 15.37 4.52
N GLY A 271 -17.67 15.88 3.77
CA GLY A 271 -17.88 16.44 2.44
C GLY A 271 -18.08 15.34 1.38
N ARG A 272 -18.27 15.77 0.13
CA ARG A 272 -18.27 14.86 -1.02
C ARG A 272 -16.83 14.55 -1.46
N PRO A 273 -16.58 13.40 -2.11
CA PRO A 273 -15.31 13.11 -2.77
C PRO A 273 -14.92 14.19 -3.77
N ARG A 274 -13.62 14.53 -3.79
CA ARG A 274 -13.03 15.48 -4.73
C ARG A 274 -11.77 14.89 -5.33
N VAL A 275 -11.65 14.94 -6.65
CA VAL A 275 -10.44 14.49 -7.35
C VAL A 275 -9.26 15.42 -7.01
N ILE A 276 -8.14 14.82 -6.57
CA ILE A 276 -6.89 15.54 -6.28
C ILE A 276 -6.23 16.01 -7.58
N HIS A 277 -6.16 15.11 -8.56
CA HIS A 277 -5.61 15.38 -9.89
C HIS A 277 -6.26 14.46 -10.93
N GLN A 278 -6.54 15.01 -12.11
CA GLN A 278 -7.12 14.26 -13.23
C GLN A 278 -6.00 13.62 -14.06
N ASP A 279 -5.53 12.45 -13.65
CA ASP A 279 -4.59 11.68 -14.47
C ASP A 279 -5.29 11.11 -15.71
N GLY A 280 -6.59 10.81 -15.60
CA GLY A 280 -7.39 10.23 -16.68
C GLY A 280 -7.06 8.76 -16.91
N TRP A 281 -6.62 8.04 -15.87
CA TRP A 281 -6.25 6.64 -16.00
C TRP A 281 -7.50 5.75 -16.16
N GLN A 282 -7.84 5.43 -17.40
CA GLN A 282 -8.90 4.48 -17.73
C GLN A 282 -8.38 3.05 -17.66
N ILE A 283 -8.98 2.25 -16.78
CA ILE A 283 -8.63 0.84 -16.58
C ILE A 283 -9.82 0.05 -16.05
N ASP A 284 -10.25 -0.95 -16.82
CA ASP A 284 -11.22 -1.97 -16.42
C ASP A 284 -10.47 -3.14 -15.77
N GLY A 285 -10.05 -2.95 -14.52
CA GLY A 285 -9.32 -3.97 -13.77
C GLY A 285 -8.72 -3.46 -12.46
N CYS A 286 -8.05 -4.37 -11.75
CA CYS A 286 -7.50 -4.15 -10.42
C CYS A 286 -6.03 -3.70 -10.48
N PRO A 287 -5.69 -2.40 -10.36
CA PRO A 287 -4.30 -1.96 -10.35
C PRO A 287 -3.58 -2.30 -9.04
N VAL A 288 -4.34 -2.54 -7.95
CA VAL A 288 -3.83 -2.83 -6.60
C VAL A 288 -2.75 -1.83 -6.18
N ASN A 289 -3.07 -0.55 -6.35
CA ASN A 289 -2.17 0.57 -6.15
C ASN A 289 -3.00 1.72 -5.57
N GLY A 290 -3.20 1.73 -4.26
CA GLY A 290 -3.84 2.85 -3.56
C GLY A 290 -2.93 4.06 -3.43
N PRO A 291 -3.50 5.25 -3.15
CA PRO A 291 -2.73 6.39 -2.68
C PRO A 291 -2.30 6.21 -1.22
N GLU A 292 -1.24 6.89 -0.81
CA GLU A 292 -0.87 7.06 0.60
C GLU A 292 -0.76 8.56 0.91
N ILE A 293 -1.02 8.92 2.18
CA ILE A 293 -1.14 10.32 2.63
C ILE A 293 -0.40 10.54 3.94
N ALA A 294 0.25 11.69 4.06
CA ALA A 294 0.79 12.19 5.31
C ALA A 294 0.39 13.66 5.52
N ALA A 295 0.13 14.04 6.77
CA ALA A 295 -0.26 15.39 7.13
C ALA A 295 0.45 15.90 8.39
N ALA A 296 0.74 17.20 8.41
CA ALA A 296 1.29 17.93 9.54
C ALA A 296 0.66 19.33 9.57
N GLY A 297 -0.39 19.50 10.38
CA GLY A 297 -1.20 20.72 10.39
C GLY A 297 -1.91 20.93 9.05
N ASP A 298 -1.67 22.08 8.40
CA ASP A 298 -2.24 22.41 7.09
C ASP A 298 -1.50 21.77 5.91
N VAL A 299 -0.29 21.23 6.14
CA VAL A 299 0.50 20.61 5.08
C VAL A 299 0.06 19.17 4.92
N VAL A 300 -0.39 18.82 3.71
CA VAL A 300 -0.77 17.47 3.33
C VAL A 300 0.01 17.07 2.10
N ALA A 301 0.55 15.85 2.07
CA ALA A 301 1.17 15.27 0.88
C ALA A 301 0.48 13.94 0.56
N VAL A 302 0.15 13.74 -0.71
CA VAL A 302 -0.46 12.50 -1.20
C VAL A 302 0.43 11.94 -2.29
N ALA A 303 0.88 10.71 -2.14
CA ALA A 303 1.66 9.98 -3.14
C ALA A 303 0.81 8.89 -3.77
N TRP A 304 0.96 8.67 -5.08
CA TRP A 304 0.25 7.60 -5.77
C TRP A 304 0.97 7.16 -7.05
N PHE A 305 0.61 5.96 -7.49
CA PHE A 305 0.97 5.42 -8.79
C PHE A 305 -0.11 5.73 -9.84
N THR A 306 0.29 5.98 -11.08
CA THR A 306 -0.62 6.03 -12.23
C THR A 306 0.07 5.45 -13.46
N ALA A 307 -0.69 4.80 -14.34
CA ALA A 307 -0.23 4.39 -15.67
C ALA A 307 -1.06 5.04 -16.79
N ALA A 308 -1.67 6.20 -16.49
CA ALA A 308 -2.35 7.01 -17.49
C ALA A 308 -1.47 7.22 -18.72
N ASN A 309 -2.10 7.17 -19.91
CA ASN A 309 -1.41 7.29 -21.20
C ASN A 309 -0.30 6.25 -21.45
N ALA A 310 -0.38 5.08 -20.79
CA ALA A 310 0.63 4.02 -20.84
C ALA A 310 2.01 4.46 -20.31
N GLU A 311 2.03 5.45 -19.40
CA GLU A 311 3.24 5.94 -18.76
C GLU A 311 3.17 5.70 -17.23
N PRO A 312 3.75 4.59 -16.73
CA PRO A 312 3.85 4.31 -15.31
C PRO A 312 4.65 5.39 -14.57
N LYS A 313 4.05 5.99 -13.55
CA LYS A 313 4.63 7.05 -12.72
C LYS A 313 4.29 6.84 -11.25
N VAL A 314 5.21 7.18 -10.36
CA VAL A 314 4.88 7.57 -8.99
C VAL A 314 5.07 9.07 -8.89
N GLN A 315 4.05 9.74 -8.37
CA GLN A 315 4.03 11.17 -8.17
C GLN A 315 3.47 11.54 -6.81
N VAL A 316 3.78 12.75 -6.37
CA VAL A 316 3.29 13.34 -5.11
C VAL A 316 2.69 14.71 -5.37
N ALA A 317 1.57 15.02 -4.73
CA ALA A 317 1.02 16.38 -4.71
C ALA A 317 0.91 16.88 -3.27
N PHE A 318 1.14 18.18 -3.11
CA PHE A 318 1.10 18.85 -1.82
C PHE A 318 -0.07 19.83 -1.74
N SER A 319 -0.66 19.90 -0.56
CA SER A 319 -1.61 20.93 -0.14
C SER A 319 -1.01 21.70 1.04
N HIS A 320 -1.35 22.98 1.11
CA HIS A 320 -0.99 23.89 2.22
C HIS A 320 -2.24 24.49 2.88
N ASP A 321 -3.41 23.89 2.62
CA ASP A 321 -4.73 24.32 3.08
C ASP A 321 -5.54 23.12 3.59
N ALA A 322 -4.88 22.21 4.30
CA ALA A 322 -5.48 21.03 4.94
C ALA A 322 -6.21 20.08 3.95
N GLY A 323 -5.68 19.98 2.73
CA GLY A 323 -6.25 19.13 1.67
C GLY A 323 -7.39 19.79 0.89
N LEU A 324 -7.69 21.07 1.09
CA LEU A 324 -8.73 21.78 0.34
C LEU A 324 -8.39 21.92 -1.14
N SER A 325 -7.13 22.18 -1.46
CA SER A 325 -6.59 22.23 -2.83
C SER A 325 -5.18 21.66 -2.89
N PHE A 326 -4.78 21.16 -4.06
CA PHE A 326 -3.47 20.56 -4.28
C PHE A 326 -2.72 21.29 -5.41
N GLY A 327 -1.41 21.41 -5.24
CA GLY A 327 -0.49 21.84 -6.29
C GLY A 327 -0.38 20.80 -7.41
N ARG A 328 0.39 21.13 -8.44
CA ARG A 328 0.68 20.19 -9.53
C ARG A 328 1.45 18.97 -8.99
N PRO A 329 1.11 17.75 -9.43
CA PRO A 329 1.89 16.57 -9.06
C PRO A 329 3.34 16.69 -9.51
N VAL A 330 4.24 16.23 -8.65
CA VAL A 330 5.68 16.16 -8.87
C VAL A 330 6.06 14.70 -9.12
N LEU A 331 6.77 14.42 -10.21
CA LEU A 331 7.29 13.10 -10.55
C LEU A 331 8.47 12.71 -9.64
N ILE A 332 8.46 11.51 -9.04
CA ILE A 332 9.47 11.12 -8.04
C ILE A 332 10.24 9.84 -8.36
N ASP A 333 9.71 8.95 -9.21
CA ASP A 333 10.19 7.56 -9.33
C ASP A 333 11.59 7.37 -9.94
N GLY A 334 12.05 8.31 -10.77
CA GLY A 334 13.29 8.17 -11.54
C GLY A 334 13.28 7.05 -12.59
N GLY A 335 12.10 6.51 -12.95
CA GLY A 335 11.87 5.50 -13.98
C GLY A 335 11.50 4.11 -13.44
N GLY A 336 10.64 3.41 -14.20
CA GLY A 336 10.26 2.02 -13.97
C GLY A 336 9.49 1.70 -12.67
N PRO A 337 8.57 2.54 -12.19
CA PRO A 337 7.85 2.24 -10.96
C PRO A 337 6.87 1.07 -11.10
N LEU A 338 6.72 0.31 -10.01
CA LEU A 338 5.63 -0.65 -9.76
C LEU A 338 4.53 -0.04 -8.87
N GLY A 339 4.80 1.12 -8.25
CA GLY A 339 3.92 1.76 -7.29
C GLY A 339 4.08 1.17 -5.90
N ARG A 340 2.96 0.83 -5.23
CA ARG A 340 2.92 0.33 -3.84
C ARG A 340 3.67 1.27 -2.92
N VAL A 341 3.17 2.51 -2.90
CA VAL A 341 3.82 3.62 -2.24
C VAL A 341 3.59 3.57 -0.73
N ASP A 342 4.41 4.28 0.03
CA ASP A 342 4.13 4.75 1.39
C ASP A 342 4.80 6.12 1.59
N ILE A 343 4.31 6.95 2.51
CA ILE A 343 4.73 8.34 2.66
C ILE A 343 4.75 8.79 4.13
N VAL A 344 5.77 9.59 4.47
CA VAL A 344 5.81 10.37 5.70
C VAL A 344 6.21 11.81 5.41
N LEU A 345 5.91 12.74 6.31
CA LEU A 345 6.39 14.12 6.25
C LEU A 345 7.62 14.33 7.15
N ASP A 346 8.55 15.15 6.65
CA ASP A 346 9.65 15.73 7.42
C ASP A 346 9.61 17.26 7.27
N GLY A 347 8.96 17.94 8.22
CA GLY A 347 8.69 19.37 8.11
C GLY A 347 7.75 19.68 6.94
N ARG A 348 8.28 20.30 5.88
CA ARG A 348 7.53 20.66 4.65
C ARG A 348 7.83 19.74 3.47
N GLU A 349 8.70 18.76 3.65
CA GLU A 349 9.08 17.81 2.62
C GLU A 349 8.41 16.46 2.88
N ALA A 350 8.21 15.68 1.82
CA ALA A 350 7.77 14.31 1.91
C ALA A 350 8.97 13.37 1.75
N VAL A 351 8.93 12.24 2.46
CA VAL A 351 9.74 11.07 2.15
C VAL A 351 8.80 9.97 1.69
N VAL A 352 9.00 9.49 0.47
CA VAL A 352 8.14 8.50 -0.18
C VAL A 352 8.95 7.24 -0.47
N SER A 353 8.41 6.08 -0.12
CA SER A 353 8.92 4.77 -0.54
C SER A 353 8.02 4.17 -1.62
N TRP A 354 8.58 3.31 -2.48
CA TRP A 354 7.82 2.59 -3.50
C TRP A 354 8.60 1.35 -4.00
N LEU A 355 7.90 0.46 -4.71
CA LEU A 355 8.53 -0.60 -5.49
C LEU A 355 8.82 -0.14 -6.92
N ALA A 356 9.95 -0.57 -7.47
CA ALA A 356 10.33 -0.32 -8.86
C ALA A 356 10.99 -1.55 -9.49
N PHE A 357 11.03 -1.59 -10.82
CA PHE A 357 11.92 -2.48 -11.54
C PHE A 357 13.37 -1.99 -11.41
N GLY A 358 14.26 -2.89 -11.00
CA GLY A 358 15.71 -2.74 -11.13
C GLY A 358 16.24 -3.51 -12.34
N ALA A 359 17.57 -3.56 -12.49
CA ALA A 359 18.22 -4.22 -13.64
C ALA A 359 17.99 -5.74 -13.68
N GLU A 360 17.98 -6.39 -12.52
CA GLU A 360 17.84 -7.85 -12.40
C GLU A 360 16.65 -8.26 -11.52
N MET A 361 16.36 -7.46 -10.49
CA MET A 361 15.34 -7.72 -9.47
C MET A 361 14.48 -6.48 -9.26
N GLY A 362 13.37 -6.63 -8.54
CA GLY A 362 12.64 -5.48 -8.01
C GLY A 362 13.47 -4.74 -6.96
N GLU A 363 13.15 -3.47 -6.76
CA GLU A 363 13.83 -2.59 -5.82
C GLU A 363 12.82 -1.91 -4.91
N VAL A 364 13.15 -1.83 -3.62
CA VAL A 364 12.51 -0.89 -2.70
C VAL A 364 13.27 0.42 -2.79
N ARG A 365 12.62 1.46 -3.28
CA ARG A 365 13.20 2.79 -3.44
C ARG A 365 12.62 3.77 -2.43
N LEU A 366 13.39 4.82 -2.15
CA LEU A 366 13.06 5.90 -1.22
C LEU A 366 13.53 7.23 -1.81
N ARG A 367 12.75 8.30 -1.65
CA ARG A 367 13.17 9.66 -2.03
C ARG A 367 12.55 10.71 -1.12
N ARG A 368 13.36 11.71 -0.78
CA ARG A 368 12.94 12.94 -0.10
C ARG A 368 12.68 14.02 -1.14
N ILE A 369 11.57 14.75 -1.01
CA ILE A 369 11.14 15.74 -2.00
C ILE A 369 10.34 16.88 -1.39
N ALA A 370 10.63 18.10 -1.85
CA ALA A 370 9.88 19.31 -1.54
C ALA A 370 8.70 19.54 -2.50
N ALA A 371 7.77 20.41 -2.10
CA ALA A 371 6.57 20.71 -2.88
C ALA A 371 6.83 21.38 -4.24
N ASP A 372 7.97 22.04 -4.42
CA ASP A 372 8.40 22.62 -5.69
C ASP A 372 9.16 21.62 -6.60
N GLY A 373 9.32 20.38 -6.13
CA GLY A 373 10.03 19.29 -6.81
C GLY A 373 11.53 19.22 -6.56
N THR A 374 12.06 20.14 -5.76
CA THR A 374 13.43 20.11 -5.28
C THR A 374 13.69 18.81 -4.52
N SER A 375 14.67 18.02 -4.97
CA SER A 375 14.96 16.69 -4.43
C SER A 375 16.33 16.15 -4.87
N GLY A 376 16.92 15.27 -4.05
CA GLY A 376 18.02 14.41 -4.45
C GLY A 376 17.57 13.24 -5.33
N PRO A 377 18.48 12.38 -5.83
CA PRO A 377 18.11 11.19 -6.59
C PRO A 377 17.35 10.16 -5.73
N PRO A 378 16.48 9.32 -6.32
CA PRO A 378 15.96 8.12 -5.65
C PRO A 378 17.11 7.24 -5.14
N VAL A 379 16.93 6.68 -3.93
CA VAL A 379 17.87 5.73 -3.33
C VAL A 379 17.26 4.34 -3.29
N THR A 380 18.02 3.34 -3.72
CA THR A 380 17.65 1.93 -3.56
C THR A 380 18.00 1.45 -2.15
N VAL A 381 16.99 1.12 -1.35
CA VAL A 381 17.15 0.64 0.04
C VAL A 381 17.47 -0.85 0.08
N ALA A 382 16.82 -1.61 -0.81
CA ALA A 382 16.94 -3.06 -0.90
C ALA A 382 16.52 -3.57 -2.28
N ARG A 383 16.98 -4.78 -2.61
CA ARG A 383 16.47 -5.58 -3.73
C ARG A 383 15.45 -6.59 -3.19
N THR A 384 14.45 -6.93 -4.00
CA THR A 384 13.40 -7.92 -3.71
C THR A 384 12.76 -8.40 -5.02
N ALA A 385 11.74 -9.24 -4.98
CA ALA A 385 10.98 -9.62 -6.18
C ALA A 385 10.17 -8.43 -6.73
N ALA A 386 10.07 -8.32 -8.06
CA ALA A 386 9.11 -7.42 -8.72
C ALA A 386 7.68 -7.98 -8.75
N SER A 387 7.40 -9.03 -7.99
CA SER A 387 6.13 -9.77 -8.02
C SER A 387 5.14 -9.26 -6.97
N ARG A 388 3.94 -9.86 -6.95
CA ARG A 388 2.94 -9.62 -5.90
C ARG A 388 3.44 -10.01 -4.51
N ALA A 389 4.29 -11.04 -4.41
CA ALA A 389 4.81 -11.55 -3.13
C ALA A 389 5.66 -10.53 -2.36
N ALA A 390 6.22 -9.51 -3.02
CA ALA A 390 6.95 -8.44 -2.35
C ALA A 390 6.05 -7.50 -1.51
N GLY A 391 4.72 -7.61 -1.66
CA GLY A 391 3.76 -6.82 -0.89
C GLY A 391 3.98 -5.33 -1.07
N PHE A 392 3.81 -4.57 0.01
CA PHE A 392 3.99 -3.13 0.08
C PHE A 392 5.10 -2.78 1.08
N PRO A 393 6.07 -1.91 0.74
CA PRO A 393 6.94 -1.32 1.75
C PRO A 393 6.10 -0.50 2.73
N ARG A 394 6.45 -0.52 4.02
CA ARG A 394 5.79 0.28 5.06
C ARG A 394 6.78 1.20 5.74
N LEU A 395 6.45 2.49 5.82
CA LEU A 395 7.33 3.57 6.23
C LEU A 395 6.69 4.37 7.38
N VAL A 396 7.41 4.51 8.48
CA VAL A 396 7.04 5.44 9.56
C VAL A 396 8.21 6.31 9.98
N ARG A 397 7.91 7.50 10.49
CA ARG A 397 8.90 8.44 11.04
C ARG A 397 8.71 8.54 12.56
N ASN A 398 9.80 8.45 13.31
CA ASN A 398 9.82 8.71 14.75
C ASN A 398 11.01 9.61 15.09
N GLY A 399 10.76 10.89 15.37
CA GLY A 399 11.82 11.88 15.49
C GLY A 399 12.63 11.97 14.18
N ASP A 400 13.96 11.96 14.28
CA ASP A 400 14.87 12.10 13.13
C ASP A 400 15.18 10.76 12.43
N LEU A 401 14.41 9.71 12.73
CA LEU A 401 14.59 8.37 12.18
C LEU A 401 13.37 7.95 11.37
N LEU A 402 13.64 7.33 10.23
CA LEU A 402 12.68 6.57 9.44
C LEU A 402 12.86 5.08 9.71
N TYR A 403 11.75 4.36 9.73
CA TYR A 403 11.71 2.91 9.83
C TYR A 403 10.98 2.39 8.60
N LEU A 404 11.67 1.57 7.81
CA LEU A 404 11.15 1.01 6.58
C LEU A 404 11.16 -0.52 6.66
N ALA A 405 9.98 -1.13 6.59
CA ALA A 405 9.80 -2.57 6.50
C ALA A 405 9.43 -2.99 5.07
N TRP A 406 9.92 -4.13 4.62
CA TRP A 406 9.55 -4.73 3.34
C TRP A 406 9.61 -6.26 3.38
N VAL A 407 8.98 -6.91 2.41
CA VAL A 407 9.11 -8.35 2.20
C VAL A 407 10.24 -8.61 1.22
N ASP A 408 11.22 -9.38 1.68
CA ASP A 408 12.32 -9.95 0.91
C ASP A 408 11.90 -11.35 0.44
N VAL A 409 11.76 -11.52 -0.87
CA VAL A 409 11.33 -12.79 -1.49
C VAL A 409 12.57 -13.47 -2.06
N GLY A 410 13.01 -14.54 -1.40
CA GLY A 410 14.19 -15.30 -1.82
C GLY A 410 13.93 -16.22 -3.03
N ASP A 411 15.01 -16.81 -3.55
CA ASP A 411 15.01 -17.60 -4.80
C ASP A 411 14.11 -18.86 -4.75
N GLU A 412 13.83 -19.40 -3.57
CA GLU A 412 12.91 -20.53 -3.37
C GLU A 412 11.46 -20.08 -3.06
N GLY A 413 11.14 -18.79 -3.21
CA GLY A 413 9.84 -18.23 -2.91
C GLY A 413 9.55 -18.04 -1.42
N THR A 414 10.56 -18.18 -0.56
CA THR A 414 10.45 -17.87 0.87
C THR A 414 10.39 -16.36 1.08
N SER A 415 9.33 -15.90 1.75
CA SER A 415 9.15 -14.49 2.12
C SER A 415 9.72 -14.23 3.51
N ASN A 416 10.51 -13.18 3.67
CA ASN A 416 11.06 -12.76 4.95
C ASN A 416 10.83 -11.27 5.13
N ILE A 417 10.36 -10.85 6.30
CA ILE A 417 10.29 -9.43 6.61
C ILE A 417 11.71 -8.92 6.91
N ARG A 418 12.03 -7.76 6.35
CA ARG A 418 13.26 -7.02 6.63
C ARG A 418 12.89 -5.62 7.09
N LEU A 419 13.75 -5.03 7.93
CA LEU A 419 13.54 -3.69 8.44
C LEU A 419 14.84 -2.90 8.47
N ARG A 420 14.75 -1.62 8.10
CA ARG A 420 15.86 -0.67 8.12
C ARG A 420 15.48 0.55 8.95
N GLU A 421 16.42 1.01 9.76
CA GLU A 421 16.38 2.32 10.38
C GLU A 421 17.31 3.27 9.64
N ILE A 422 16.76 4.42 9.26
CA ILE A 422 17.39 5.38 8.35
C ILE A 422 17.32 6.77 8.98
N PRO A 423 18.45 7.42 9.29
CA PRO A 423 18.44 8.83 9.68
C PRO A 423 17.86 9.69 8.56
N VAL A 424 16.86 10.52 8.86
CA VAL A 424 16.17 11.37 7.86
C VAL A 424 17.17 12.26 7.12
N ALA A 425 18.16 12.81 7.82
CA ALA A 425 19.21 13.64 7.26
C ALA A 425 20.17 12.90 6.30
N SER A 426 20.17 11.57 6.31
CA SER A 426 20.99 10.77 5.40
C SER A 426 20.29 10.47 4.07
N VAL A 427 18.99 10.71 3.97
CA VAL A 427 18.28 10.61 2.68
C VAL A 427 18.64 11.84 1.85
N PRO A 428 19.20 11.66 0.63
CA PRO A 428 19.63 12.78 -0.20
C PRO A 428 18.52 13.82 -0.40
N ASN A 429 18.83 15.07 -0.05
CA ASN A 429 18.11 16.24 -0.48
C ASN A 429 18.83 16.90 -1.67
N SER A 430 18.21 17.93 -2.23
CA SER A 430 18.73 18.70 -3.38
C SER A 430 20.03 19.42 -3.10
#